data_AF-A0A3S3QWX9-F1
#
_entry.id   AF-A0A3S3QWX9-F1
#
_cell.length_a   1.000
_cell.length_b   1.000
_cell.length_c   1.000
_cell.angle_alpha   90.00
_cell.angle_beta   90.00
_cell.angle_gamma   90.00
#
_symmetry.space_group_name_H-M   'P 1'
#
loop_
_entity.id
_entity.type
_entity.pdbx_description
1 polymer ?
#
loop_
_entity_poly.entity_id
_entity_poly.type
_entity_poly.pdbx_seq_one_letter_code
_entity_poly.pdbx_strand_id
1 'polypeptide(L)'
;MSESSLLGKTRALYKELCETEWNANITGVIIALLSILIMVWWRPWGAVGAIRNWGDWILYGISFGHMDAPKSALINSGSVIGIGFLGGAFLSACLGGQFAFRFPPYREVVKGILAGILMGVGSALAGGCNVGGMYNALGNLAANGFSMWLGIVIGVVLGLWLLYKEMEYITWGSNGAWTVQVPRVLQTLLGLGALAALIWGAYQYSGYDGDGNVDYIASLSGILLIAAGLGYAMHRGRWCMIQGFREPHMTGDCTLAKSVALSIFILAIGGAVVKFAVPASNEGVAVLAPINYVRGTFGWVGVAGGFLFGLGGMLAGG
;
A
#
# COMPACT_ATOMS: atom_id res chain seq x y z
N MET A 1 -39.37 26.76 5.12
CA MET A 1 -38.25 27.66 5.49
C MET A 1 -37.19 26.84 6.22
N SER A 2 -36.00 26.68 5.61
CA SER A 2 -34.71 26.37 6.24
C SER A 2 -34.52 25.11 7.12
N GLU A 3 -34.69 23.91 6.56
CA GLU A 3 -33.95 22.70 7.04
C GLU A 3 -32.82 22.29 6.09
N SER A 4 -32.40 23.23 5.24
CA SER A 4 -31.11 23.27 4.57
C SER A 4 -29.97 23.56 5.56
N SER A 5 -29.96 22.90 6.70
CA SER A 5 -28.95 23.12 7.73
C SER A 5 -27.63 22.50 7.27
N LEU A 6 -26.57 23.32 7.23
CA LEU A 6 -25.20 22.89 6.97
C LEU A 6 -24.80 21.68 7.84
N LEU A 7 -25.38 21.54 9.04
CA LEU A 7 -25.19 20.39 9.92
C LEU A 7 -25.74 19.07 9.35
N GLY A 8 -26.88 19.10 8.65
CA GLY A 8 -27.44 17.91 7.99
C GLY A 8 -26.57 17.45 6.82
N LYS A 9 -26.12 18.41 5.99
CA LYS A 9 -25.22 18.13 4.87
C LYS A 9 -23.84 17.66 5.32
N THR A 10 -23.26 18.28 6.35
CA THR A 10 -21.95 17.85 6.92
C THR A 10 -22.03 16.48 7.57
N ARG A 11 -23.13 16.15 8.25
CA ARG A 11 -23.33 14.80 8.81
C ARG A 11 -23.53 13.75 7.71
N ALA A 12 -24.24 14.08 6.64
CA ALA A 12 -24.38 13.21 5.48
C ALA A 12 -23.03 12.97 4.78
N LEU A 13 -22.25 14.03 4.55
CA LEU A 13 -20.90 13.93 3.99
C LEU A 13 -19.95 13.15 4.90
N TYR A 14 -20.04 13.34 6.22
CA TYR A 14 -19.26 12.54 7.18
C TYR A 14 -19.63 11.06 7.10
N LYS A 15 -20.92 10.74 7.03
CA LYS A 15 -21.37 9.36 6.86
C LYS A 15 -20.85 8.75 5.56
N GLU A 16 -20.89 9.50 4.46
CA GLU A 16 -20.46 9.03 3.15
C GLU A 16 -18.92 8.88 3.04
N LEU A 17 -18.18 9.83 3.59
CA LEU A 17 -16.72 9.86 3.55
C LEU A 17 -16.08 8.91 4.59
N CYS A 18 -16.66 8.84 5.79
CA CYS A 18 -16.06 8.19 6.96
C CYS A 18 -16.80 6.95 7.45
N GLU A 19 -18.08 6.72 7.11
CA GLU A 19 -18.84 5.56 7.62
C GLU A 19 -19.20 4.51 6.55
N THR A 20 -19.57 4.91 5.33
CA THR A 20 -19.92 3.97 4.25
C THR A 20 -18.73 3.44 3.45
N GLU A 21 -18.82 2.18 3.01
CA GLU A 21 -17.87 1.57 2.07
C GLU A 21 -17.95 2.26 0.71
N TRP A 22 -16.79 2.61 0.17
CA TRP A 22 -16.72 3.29 -1.12
C TRP A 22 -16.87 2.27 -2.25
N ASN A 23 -17.51 2.69 -3.34
CA ASN A 23 -17.56 1.88 -4.55
C ASN A 23 -16.12 1.57 -5.02
N ALA A 24 -15.84 0.30 -5.32
CA ALA A 24 -14.52 -0.15 -5.74
C ALA A 24 -13.99 0.65 -6.93
N ASN A 25 -14.84 1.00 -7.92
CA ASN A 25 -14.42 1.76 -9.10
C ASN A 25 -14.00 3.19 -8.75
N ILE A 26 -14.79 3.88 -7.90
CA ILE A 26 -14.47 5.24 -7.45
C ILE A 26 -13.16 5.22 -6.65
N THR A 27 -13.00 4.23 -5.78
CA THR A 27 -11.77 4.04 -5.00
C THR A 27 -10.57 3.83 -5.92
N GLY A 28 -10.70 2.99 -6.96
CA GLY A 28 -9.65 2.76 -7.95
C GLY A 28 -9.24 4.04 -8.69
N VAL A 29 -10.20 4.89 -9.05
CA VAL A 29 -9.93 6.21 -9.65
C VAL A 29 -9.17 7.12 -8.68
N ILE A 30 -9.62 7.21 -7.42
CA ILE A 30 -8.95 8.02 -6.39
C ILE A 30 -7.53 7.54 -6.15
N ILE A 31 -7.33 6.22 -6.04
CA ILE A 31 -6.01 5.62 -5.86
C ILE A 31 -5.10 5.93 -7.06
N ALA A 32 -5.62 5.84 -8.29
CA ALA A 32 -4.84 6.19 -9.49
C ALA A 32 -4.42 7.66 -9.49
N LEU A 33 -5.34 8.58 -9.17
CA LEU A 33 -5.06 10.02 -9.09
C LEU A 33 -4.02 10.34 -8.01
N LEU A 34 -4.17 9.77 -6.81
CA LEU A 34 -3.19 9.94 -5.73
C LEU A 34 -1.83 9.29 -6.06
N SER A 35 -1.84 8.19 -6.81
CA SER A 35 -0.62 7.52 -7.30
C SER A 35 0.12 8.36 -8.35
N ILE A 36 -0.61 9.06 -9.23
CA ILE A 36 -0.01 10.03 -10.15
C ILE A 36 0.53 11.23 -9.36
N LEU A 37 -0.23 11.75 -8.39
CA LEU A 37 0.17 12.90 -7.60
C LEU A 37 1.47 12.63 -6.82
N ILE A 38 1.60 11.48 -6.16
CA ILE A 38 2.83 11.12 -5.43
C ILE A 38 4.02 10.89 -6.39
N MET A 39 3.76 10.38 -7.59
CA MET A 39 4.77 10.22 -8.64
C MET A 39 5.27 11.57 -9.14
N VAL A 40 4.38 12.54 -9.38
CA VAL A 40 4.72 13.93 -9.75
C VAL A 40 5.50 14.61 -8.63
N TRP A 41 5.11 14.36 -7.37
CA TRP A 41 5.72 15.01 -6.22
C TRP A 41 7.18 14.60 -6.04
N TRP A 42 7.48 13.30 -6.11
CA TRP A 42 8.87 12.85 -5.96
C TRP A 42 9.14 11.44 -6.51
N ARG A 43 8.29 10.47 -6.13
CA ARG A 43 8.55 9.04 -6.39
C ARG A 43 7.26 8.22 -6.33
N PRO A 44 7.10 7.18 -7.18
CA PRO A 44 6.02 6.20 -7.02
C PRO A 44 6.02 5.50 -5.66
N TRP A 45 4.83 5.27 -5.12
CA TRP A 45 4.65 4.64 -3.82
C TRP A 45 4.85 3.11 -3.86
N GLY A 46 5.21 2.53 -2.72
CA GLY A 46 5.31 1.08 -2.58
C GLY A 46 5.69 0.66 -1.16
N ALA A 47 5.20 -0.50 -0.73
CA ALA A 47 5.36 -0.97 0.65
C ALA A 47 6.76 -1.50 0.99
N VAL A 48 7.45 -2.10 0.01
CA VAL A 48 8.75 -2.78 0.22
C VAL A 48 9.84 -1.80 0.68
N GLY A 49 9.79 -0.54 0.23
CA GLY A 49 10.78 0.47 0.64
C GLY A 49 10.74 0.75 2.14
N ALA A 50 9.53 0.88 2.71
CA ALA A 50 9.35 1.07 4.14
C ALA A 50 9.83 -0.15 4.94
N ILE A 51 9.33 -1.34 4.56
CA ILE A 51 9.61 -2.60 5.27
C ILE A 51 11.11 -2.92 5.20
N ARG A 52 11.76 -2.69 4.07
CA ARG A 52 13.20 -2.89 3.93
C ARG A 52 13.98 -1.98 4.87
N ASN A 53 13.63 -0.69 4.93
CA ASN A 53 14.30 0.24 5.82
C ASN A 53 14.15 -0.15 7.30
N TRP A 54 12.94 -0.56 7.71
CA TRP A 54 12.70 -1.01 9.08
C TRP A 54 13.43 -2.33 9.38
N GLY A 55 13.48 -3.24 8.40
CA GLY A 55 14.25 -4.48 8.49
C GLY A 55 15.75 -4.24 8.63
N ASP A 56 16.32 -3.32 7.86
CA ASP A 56 17.73 -2.95 7.92
C ASP A 56 18.09 -2.37 9.32
N TRP A 57 17.19 -1.59 9.93
CA TRP A 57 17.34 -1.11 11.31
C TRP A 57 17.30 -2.23 12.35
N ILE A 58 16.41 -3.21 12.19
CA ILE A 58 16.35 -4.38 13.06
C ILE A 58 17.66 -5.18 12.95
N LEU A 59 18.15 -5.41 11.72
CA LEU A 59 19.39 -6.14 11.49
C LEU A 59 20.61 -5.37 12.02
N TYR A 60 20.66 -4.05 11.88
CA TYR A 60 21.70 -3.20 12.46
C TYR A 60 21.76 -3.32 13.99
N GLY A 61 20.59 -3.38 14.66
CA GLY A 61 20.50 -3.62 16.09
C GLY A 61 21.01 -5.01 16.49
N ILE A 62 20.65 -6.05 15.73
CA ILE A 62 21.09 -7.44 15.98
C ILE A 62 22.59 -7.62 15.71
N SER A 63 23.14 -6.93 14.72
CA SER A 63 24.57 -6.99 14.38
C SER A 63 25.43 -6.10 15.28
N PHE A 64 24.88 -5.51 16.35
CA PHE A 64 25.57 -4.59 17.25
C PHE A 64 26.32 -3.45 16.51
N GLY A 65 25.78 -3.00 15.37
CA GLY A 65 26.39 -1.91 14.59
C GLY A 65 27.59 -2.31 13.72
N HIS A 66 27.82 -3.60 13.45
CA HIS A 66 28.86 -4.05 12.51
C HIS A 66 28.49 -3.86 11.03
N MET A 67 27.30 -3.31 10.75
CA MET A 67 26.86 -2.95 9.40
C MET A 67 26.76 -1.43 9.28
N ASP A 68 26.84 -0.91 8.05
CA ASP A 68 26.67 0.51 7.79
C ASP A 68 25.33 1.01 8.36
N ALA A 69 25.37 2.17 9.04
CA ALA A 69 24.18 2.76 9.64
C ALA A 69 23.14 3.08 8.54
N PRO A 70 21.94 2.47 8.58
CA PRO A 70 20.91 2.74 7.60
C PRO A 70 20.38 4.17 7.74
N LYS A 71 19.83 4.72 6.66
CA LYS A 71 19.20 6.05 6.71
C LYS A 71 18.09 6.05 7.77
N SER A 72 18.00 7.14 8.54
CA SER A 72 16.98 7.28 9.60
C SER A 72 15.58 7.00 9.06
N ALA A 73 14.75 6.30 9.84
CA ALA A 73 13.39 5.93 9.47
C ALA A 73 12.48 7.14 9.18
N LEU A 74 12.84 8.33 9.66
CA LEU A 74 12.12 9.57 9.40
C LEU A 74 12.63 10.32 8.17
N ILE A 75 13.81 9.98 7.65
CA ILE A 75 14.42 10.65 6.50
C ILE A 75 14.31 9.78 5.23
N ASN A 76 14.23 8.45 5.39
CA ASN A 76 14.06 7.56 4.25
C ASN A 76 12.65 7.73 3.64
N SER A 77 12.58 8.22 2.41
CA SER A 77 11.31 8.44 1.70
C SER A 77 10.42 7.20 1.63
N GLY A 78 10.97 5.99 1.54
CA GLY A 78 10.18 4.76 1.58
C GLY A 78 9.48 4.56 2.92
N SER A 79 10.19 4.82 4.02
CA SER A 79 9.66 4.73 5.38
C SER A 79 8.61 5.80 5.65
N VAL A 80 8.81 7.04 5.20
CA VAL A 80 7.82 8.12 5.32
C VAL A 80 6.53 7.79 4.58
N ILE A 81 6.62 7.21 3.37
CA ILE A 81 5.43 6.69 2.65
C ILE A 81 4.73 5.62 3.49
N GLY A 82 5.47 4.67 4.08
CA GLY A 82 4.91 3.61 4.92
C GLY A 82 4.18 4.15 6.15
N ILE A 83 4.78 5.13 6.85
CA ILE A 83 4.20 5.79 8.03
C ILE A 83 2.95 6.57 7.64
N GLY A 84 3.01 7.36 6.56
CA GLY A 84 1.85 8.10 6.05
C GLY A 84 0.72 7.16 5.68
N PHE A 85 1.03 6.10 4.92
CA PHE A 85 0.05 5.09 4.50
C PHE A 85 -0.62 4.39 5.68
N LEU A 86 0.17 3.92 6.67
CA LEU A 86 -0.38 3.28 7.87
C LEU A 86 -1.19 4.27 8.71
N GLY A 87 -0.71 5.51 8.86
CA GLY A 87 -1.40 6.59 9.56
C GLY A 87 -2.75 6.94 8.92
N GLY A 88 -2.80 6.98 7.59
CA GLY A 88 -4.03 7.23 6.82
C GLY A 88 -5.04 6.09 6.94
N ALA A 89 -4.59 4.84 6.87
CA ALA A 89 -5.44 3.67 7.10
C ALA A 89 -5.96 3.63 8.55
N PHE A 90 -5.11 3.94 9.53
CA PHE A 90 -5.49 4.03 10.94
C PHE A 90 -6.50 5.14 11.21
N LEU A 91 -6.30 6.33 10.62
CA LEU A 91 -7.23 7.44 10.66
C LEU A 91 -8.61 7.03 10.10
N SER A 92 -8.62 6.38 8.94
CA SER A 92 -9.81 5.85 8.29
C SER A 92 -10.57 4.83 9.16
N ALA A 93 -9.84 3.91 9.80
CA ALA A 93 -10.39 2.90 10.71
C ALA A 93 -11.00 3.52 11.98
N CYS A 94 -10.34 4.54 12.53
CA CYS A 94 -10.78 5.27 13.72
C CYS A 94 -12.03 6.12 13.44
N LEU A 95 -12.04 6.89 12.35
CA LEU A 95 -13.18 7.74 11.98
C LEU A 95 -14.41 6.91 11.60
N GLY A 96 -14.21 5.77 10.94
CA GLY A 96 -15.28 4.80 10.65
C GLY A 96 -15.66 3.92 11.84
N GLY A 97 -14.91 4.00 12.94
CA GLY A 97 -15.04 3.18 14.14
C GLY A 97 -15.05 1.68 13.89
N GLN A 98 -14.25 1.26 12.92
CA GLN A 98 -13.98 -0.14 12.58
C GLN A 98 -12.70 -0.66 13.23
N PHE A 99 -12.02 0.19 14.02
CA PHE A 99 -10.78 -0.18 14.71
C PHE A 99 -11.04 -1.19 15.84
N ALA A 100 -10.52 -2.39 15.68
CA ALA A 100 -10.61 -3.45 16.67
C ALA A 100 -9.30 -4.23 16.73
N PHE A 101 -8.89 -4.60 17.94
CA PHE A 101 -7.78 -5.53 18.10
C PHE A 101 -8.30 -6.94 17.85
N ARG A 102 -7.78 -7.59 16.80
CA ARG A 102 -8.12 -8.96 16.41
C ARG A 102 -6.91 -9.84 16.64
N PHE A 103 -7.04 -10.81 17.53
CA PHE A 103 -5.97 -11.76 17.81
C PHE A 103 -6.27 -13.08 17.12
N PRO A 104 -5.50 -13.43 16.07
CA PRO A 104 -5.73 -14.64 15.32
C PRO A 104 -5.31 -15.89 16.13
N PRO A 105 -5.93 -17.06 15.90
CA PRO A 105 -5.48 -18.32 16.48
C PRO A 105 -4.05 -18.67 16.05
N TYR A 106 -3.36 -19.49 16.84
CA TYR A 106 -1.96 -19.87 16.61
C TYR A 106 -1.66 -20.34 15.18
N ARG A 107 -2.59 -21.06 14.54
CA ARG A 107 -2.44 -21.53 13.15
C ARG A 107 -2.37 -20.38 12.16
N GLU A 108 -3.21 -19.37 12.31
CA GLU A 108 -3.20 -18.17 11.46
C GLU A 108 -1.95 -17.33 11.70
N VAL A 109 -1.41 -17.30 12.93
CA VAL A 109 -0.11 -16.67 13.22
C VAL A 109 1.02 -17.36 12.45
N VAL A 110 1.10 -18.69 12.52
CA VAL A 110 2.14 -19.46 11.80
C VAL A 110 2.00 -19.27 10.28
N LYS A 111 0.78 -19.30 9.75
CA LYS A 111 0.52 -18.99 8.34
C LYS A 111 0.94 -17.57 7.97
N GLY A 112 0.64 -16.59 8.82
CA GLY A 112 1.04 -15.20 8.61
C GLY A 112 2.57 -15.03 8.55
N ILE A 113 3.31 -15.75 9.39
CA ILE A 113 4.78 -15.76 9.36
C ILE A 113 5.29 -16.37 8.05
N LEU A 114 4.80 -17.56 7.67
CA LEU A 114 5.19 -18.22 6.43
C LEU A 114 4.84 -17.38 5.19
N ALA A 115 3.65 -16.78 5.18
CA ALA A 115 3.20 -15.85 4.16
C ALA A 115 4.13 -14.63 4.06
N GLY A 116 4.50 -14.03 5.19
CA GLY A 116 5.43 -12.91 5.25
C GLY A 116 6.81 -13.25 4.67
N ILE A 117 7.35 -14.43 4.98
CA ILE A 117 8.62 -14.92 4.42
C ILE A 117 8.49 -15.08 2.90
N LEU A 118 7.42 -15.73 2.42
CA LEU A 118 7.17 -15.94 0.99
C LEU A 118 7.01 -14.61 0.23
N MET A 119 6.24 -13.67 0.78
CA MET A 119 6.08 -12.33 0.22
C MET A 119 7.41 -11.55 0.24
N GLY A 120 8.21 -11.67 1.30
CA GLY A 120 9.53 -11.06 1.41
C GLY A 120 10.48 -11.57 0.32
N VAL A 121 10.66 -12.89 0.23
CA VAL A 121 11.49 -13.54 -0.80
C VAL A 121 10.99 -13.23 -2.21
N GLY A 122 9.68 -13.35 -2.42
CA GLY A 122 9.04 -13.03 -3.70
C GLY A 122 9.27 -11.57 -4.11
N SER A 123 9.18 -10.64 -3.16
CA SER A 123 9.41 -9.22 -3.42
C SER A 123 10.87 -8.89 -3.75
N ALA A 124 11.82 -9.60 -3.14
CA ALA A 124 13.24 -9.46 -3.43
C ALA A 124 13.58 -9.98 -4.84
N LEU A 125 13.02 -11.13 -5.23
CA LEU A 125 13.21 -11.74 -6.55
C LEU A 125 12.53 -10.91 -7.66
N ALA A 126 11.29 -10.48 -7.44
CA ALA A 126 10.55 -9.67 -8.41
C ALA A 126 11.05 -8.21 -8.49
N GLY A 127 11.80 -7.75 -7.48
CA GLY A 127 12.27 -6.37 -7.41
C GLY A 127 11.21 -5.36 -6.94
N GLY A 128 10.13 -5.83 -6.32
CA GLY A 128 9.02 -5.01 -5.82
C GLY A 128 7.90 -5.84 -5.20
N CYS A 129 6.89 -5.17 -4.63
CA CYS A 129 5.63 -5.80 -4.19
C CYS A 129 4.56 -5.71 -5.30
N ASN A 130 3.36 -6.24 -5.07
CA ASN A 130 2.20 -6.01 -5.94
C ASN A 130 1.97 -4.52 -6.28
N VAL A 131 2.24 -3.59 -5.35
CA VAL A 131 2.13 -2.15 -5.64
C VAL A 131 3.31 -1.65 -6.47
N GLY A 132 4.54 -1.88 -6.00
CA GLY A 132 5.74 -1.30 -6.64
C GLY A 132 6.15 -2.02 -7.92
N GLY A 133 6.23 -3.36 -7.86
CA GLY A 133 6.71 -4.23 -8.93
C GLY A 133 5.64 -4.63 -9.95
N MET A 134 4.35 -4.53 -9.62
CA MET A 134 3.26 -4.77 -10.57
C MET A 134 2.49 -3.47 -10.88
N TYR A 135 1.77 -2.89 -9.93
CA TYR A 135 0.87 -1.74 -10.19
C TYR A 135 1.58 -0.52 -10.80
N ASN A 136 2.65 -0.04 -10.14
CA ASN A 136 3.43 1.08 -10.66
C ASN A 136 4.25 0.70 -11.90
N ALA A 137 4.71 -0.55 -12.01
CA ALA A 137 5.46 -1.00 -13.18
C ALA A 137 4.56 -1.07 -14.43
N LEU A 138 3.35 -1.62 -14.31
CA LEU A 138 2.33 -1.66 -15.35
C LEU A 138 1.85 -0.24 -15.72
N GLY A 139 1.63 0.62 -14.73
CA GLY A 139 1.34 2.04 -14.95
C GLY A 139 2.49 2.80 -15.61
N ASN A 140 3.71 2.25 -15.60
CA ASN A 140 4.85 2.80 -16.35
C ASN A 140 5.10 2.07 -17.68
N LEU A 141 4.20 1.15 -18.08
CA LEU A 141 4.32 0.28 -19.26
C LEU A 141 5.62 -0.54 -19.28
N ALA A 142 6.15 -0.87 -18.09
CA ALA A 142 7.39 -1.61 -17.95
C ALA A 142 7.16 -3.13 -18.03
N ALA A 143 8.02 -3.81 -18.80
CA ALA A 143 7.89 -5.25 -19.06
C ALA A 143 8.01 -6.12 -17.80
N ASN A 144 8.76 -5.67 -16.79
CA ASN A 144 8.89 -6.38 -15.50
C ASN A 144 7.56 -6.46 -14.72
N GLY A 145 6.68 -5.46 -14.84
CA GLY A 145 5.32 -5.50 -14.31
C GLY A 145 4.50 -6.62 -14.93
N PHE A 146 4.68 -6.80 -16.25
CA PHE A 146 4.38 -7.99 -17.07
C PHE A 146 4.62 -9.31 -16.33
N SER A 147 5.90 -9.58 -16.10
CA SER A 147 6.36 -10.83 -15.48
C SER A 147 5.81 -11.03 -14.07
N MET A 148 5.80 -9.97 -13.25
CA MET A 148 5.32 -10.08 -11.88
C MET A 148 3.81 -10.33 -11.82
N TRP A 149 3.02 -9.66 -12.67
CA TRP A 149 1.58 -9.86 -12.77
C TRP A 149 1.24 -11.31 -13.11
N LEU A 150 1.89 -11.88 -14.14
CA LEU A 150 1.71 -13.29 -14.51
C LEU A 150 2.05 -14.22 -13.35
N GLY A 151 3.17 -13.97 -12.67
CA GLY A 151 3.56 -14.71 -11.48
C GLY A 151 2.49 -14.65 -10.39
N ILE A 152 2.02 -13.46 -10.04
CA ILE A 152 0.99 -13.26 -9.00
C ILE A 152 -0.29 -14.01 -9.34
N VAL A 153 -0.77 -13.94 -10.58
CA VAL A 153 -1.99 -14.64 -11.00
C VAL A 153 -1.84 -16.16 -10.80
N ILE A 154 -0.73 -16.75 -11.25
CA ILE A 154 -0.46 -18.18 -11.07
C ILE A 154 -0.36 -18.53 -9.57
N GLY A 155 0.33 -17.68 -8.79
CA GLY A 155 0.49 -17.87 -7.34
C GLY A 155 -0.83 -17.78 -6.59
N VAL A 156 -1.72 -16.87 -6.98
CA VAL A 156 -3.06 -16.71 -6.40
C VAL A 156 -3.95 -17.91 -6.71
N VAL A 157 -3.95 -18.40 -7.94
CA VAL A 157 -4.75 -19.59 -8.33
C VAL A 157 -4.28 -20.83 -7.57
N LEU A 158 -2.96 -21.04 -7.47
CA LEU A 158 -2.42 -22.15 -6.68
C LEU A 158 -2.71 -21.97 -5.18
N GLY A 159 -2.55 -20.75 -4.66
CA GLY A 159 -2.85 -20.44 -3.26
C GLY A 159 -4.33 -20.67 -2.92
N LEU A 160 -5.23 -20.32 -3.83
CA LEU A 160 -6.66 -20.60 -3.70
C LEU A 160 -6.94 -22.11 -3.67
N TRP A 161 -6.32 -22.88 -4.58
CA TRP A 161 -6.43 -24.33 -4.59
C TRP A 161 -5.91 -24.96 -3.28
N LEU A 162 -4.80 -24.45 -2.76
CA LEU A 162 -4.22 -24.91 -1.49
C LEU A 162 -5.14 -24.58 -0.29
N LEU A 163 -5.75 -23.40 -0.27
CA LEU A 163 -6.72 -23.02 0.75
C LEU A 163 -7.98 -23.90 0.70
N TYR A 164 -8.48 -24.22 -0.49
CA TYR A 164 -9.61 -25.15 -0.61
C TYR A 164 -9.26 -26.55 -0.10
N LYS A 165 -8.09 -27.06 -0.46
CA LYS A 165 -7.59 -28.35 0.05
C LYS A 165 -7.41 -28.34 1.57
N GLU A 166 -6.94 -27.24 2.12
CA GLU A 166 -6.84 -27.08 3.56
C GLU A 166 -8.21 -27.13 4.24
N MET A 167 -9.20 -26.41 3.72
CA MET A 167 -10.57 -26.46 4.26
C MET A 167 -11.21 -27.84 4.17
N GLU A 168 -10.85 -28.64 3.15
CA GLU A 168 -11.38 -29.99 2.93
C GLU A 168 -10.79 -31.02 3.91
N TYR A 169 -9.47 -30.98 4.15
CA TYR A 169 -8.79 -32.02 4.93
C TYR A 169 -8.49 -31.65 6.39
N ILE A 170 -8.48 -30.36 6.74
CA ILE A 170 -8.01 -29.91 8.06
C ILE A 170 -9.15 -29.22 8.81
N THR A 171 -9.85 -29.99 9.65
CA THR A 171 -11.00 -29.55 10.47
C THR A 171 -10.64 -29.21 11.92
N TRP A 172 -9.39 -29.40 12.34
CA TRP A 172 -8.92 -29.19 13.72
C TRP A 172 -8.23 -27.83 13.90
N GLY A 173 -8.57 -27.11 14.98
CA GLY A 173 -7.85 -25.89 15.39
C GLY A 173 -8.51 -24.56 15.02
N SER A 174 -9.81 -24.56 14.74
CA SER A 174 -10.66 -23.36 14.60
C SER A 174 -10.96 -22.70 15.96
N ASN A 175 -9.95 -22.55 16.82
CA ASN A 175 -10.12 -21.78 18.04
C ASN A 175 -10.53 -20.35 17.65
N GLY A 176 -11.68 -19.89 18.16
CA GLY A 176 -12.26 -18.61 17.77
C GLY A 176 -11.28 -17.47 18.04
N ALA A 177 -11.06 -16.62 17.03
CA ALA A 177 -10.34 -15.38 17.21
C ALA A 177 -11.11 -14.50 18.20
N TRP A 178 -10.43 -13.99 19.23
CA TRP A 178 -11.04 -13.03 20.15
C TRP A 178 -10.80 -11.61 19.63
N THR A 179 -11.82 -10.77 19.74
CA THR A 179 -11.77 -9.38 19.27
C THR A 179 -12.09 -8.45 20.42
N VAL A 180 -11.20 -7.49 20.69
CA VAL A 180 -11.46 -6.40 21.62
C VAL A 180 -11.84 -5.18 20.82
N GLN A 181 -13.11 -4.80 20.94
CA GLN A 181 -13.65 -3.61 20.33
C GLN A 181 -13.32 -2.40 21.19
N VAL A 182 -12.76 -1.37 20.57
CA VAL A 182 -12.47 -0.10 21.24
C VAL A 182 -13.74 0.75 21.21
N PRO A 183 -14.12 1.41 22.32
CA PRO A 183 -15.33 2.24 22.34
C PRO A 183 -15.24 3.40 21.33
N ARG A 184 -16.37 3.73 20.70
CA ARG A 184 -16.43 4.69 19.58
C ARG A 184 -15.85 6.07 19.91
N VAL A 185 -16.07 6.55 21.14
CA VAL A 185 -15.54 7.85 21.61
C VAL A 185 -14.01 7.84 21.62
N LEU A 186 -13.39 6.76 22.09
CA LEU A 186 -11.94 6.63 22.11
C LEU A 186 -11.39 6.50 20.68
N GLN A 187 -12.08 5.77 19.81
CA GLN A 187 -11.69 5.69 18.39
C GLN A 187 -11.71 7.06 17.72
N THR A 188 -12.73 7.89 17.94
CA THR A 188 -12.77 9.24 17.36
C THR A 188 -11.67 10.14 17.93
N LEU A 189 -11.34 10.03 19.22
CA LEU A 189 -10.21 10.75 19.81
C LEU A 189 -8.87 10.30 19.23
N LEU A 190 -8.66 8.99 19.07
CA LEU A 190 -7.47 8.43 18.43
C LEU A 190 -7.37 8.85 16.96
N GLY A 191 -8.50 8.93 16.25
CA GLY A 191 -8.57 9.44 14.88
C GLY A 191 -8.16 10.91 14.80
N LEU A 192 -8.72 11.76 15.66
CA LEU A 192 -8.32 13.18 15.74
C LEU A 192 -6.85 13.34 16.12
N GLY A 193 -6.35 12.52 17.04
CA GLY A 193 -4.93 12.47 17.41
C GLY A 193 -4.03 12.07 16.24
N ALA A 194 -4.43 11.05 15.46
CA ALA A 194 -3.71 10.62 14.26
C ALA A 194 -3.70 11.72 13.19
N LEU A 195 -4.82 12.42 12.98
CA LEU A 195 -4.89 13.56 12.07
C LEU A 195 -3.96 14.69 12.52
N ALA A 196 -3.99 15.06 13.80
CA ALA A 196 -3.11 16.07 14.37
C ALA A 196 -1.63 15.67 14.25
N ALA A 197 -1.30 14.40 14.47
CA ALA A 197 0.06 13.87 14.32
C ALA A 197 0.53 13.91 12.86
N LEU A 198 -0.33 13.60 11.89
CA LEU A 198 -0.01 13.71 10.46
C LEU A 198 0.23 15.17 10.04
N ILE A 199 -0.62 16.10 10.50
CA ILE A 199 -0.46 17.54 10.23
C ILE A 199 0.80 18.07 10.88
N TRP A 200 1.04 17.73 12.15
CA TRP A 200 2.25 18.12 12.87
C TRP A 200 3.50 17.55 12.20
N GLY A 201 3.49 16.28 11.82
CA GLY A 201 4.59 15.66 11.07
C GLY A 201 4.85 16.37 9.73
N ALA A 202 3.80 16.70 8.97
CA ALA A 202 3.94 17.44 7.72
C ALA A 202 4.52 18.85 7.96
N TYR A 203 4.10 19.54 9.02
CA TYR A 203 4.63 20.84 9.40
C TYR A 203 6.11 20.77 9.80
N GLN A 204 6.51 19.75 10.57
CA GLN A 204 7.91 19.52 10.95
C GLN A 204 8.80 19.28 9.72
N TYR A 205 8.34 18.50 8.74
CA TYR A 205 9.08 18.32 7.49
C TYR A 205 9.16 19.62 6.68
N SER A 206 8.08 20.40 6.61
CA SER A 206 8.03 21.66 5.87
C SER A 206 8.84 22.80 6.50
N GLY A 207 9.01 22.80 7.83
CA GLY A 207 9.73 23.82 8.59
C GLY A 207 11.17 23.43 8.93
N TYR A 208 11.75 22.45 8.24
CA TYR A 208 13.10 21.98 8.50
C TYR A 208 14.13 22.92 7.86
N ASP A 209 14.79 23.76 8.67
CA ASP A 209 15.87 24.68 8.27
C ASP A 209 17.27 24.17 8.70
N GLY A 210 17.54 22.87 8.53
CA GLY A 210 18.83 22.26 8.88
C GLY A 210 19.89 22.40 7.78
N ASP A 211 21.16 22.21 8.16
CA ASP A 211 22.31 22.27 7.24
C ASP A 211 22.42 20.97 6.42
N GLY A 212 21.90 20.98 5.19
CA GLY A 212 22.00 19.90 4.20
C GLY A 212 20.66 19.29 3.71
N ASN A 213 20.50 19.17 2.38
CA ASN A 213 19.36 18.56 1.67
C ASN A 213 17.96 19.08 2.09
N VAL A 214 17.85 20.38 2.34
CA VAL A 214 16.61 21.07 2.75
C VAL A 214 15.45 20.76 1.81
N ASP A 215 15.67 20.85 0.50
CA ASP A 215 14.62 20.61 -0.52
C ASP A 215 14.07 19.18 -0.47
N TYR A 216 14.93 18.19 -0.19
CA TYR A 216 14.50 16.79 -0.07
C TYR A 216 13.63 16.60 1.17
N ILE A 217 14.05 17.12 2.31
CA ILE A 217 13.35 16.93 3.59
C ILE A 217 12.02 17.71 3.58
N ALA A 218 12.01 18.93 3.05
CA ALA A 218 10.80 19.70 2.84
C ALA A 218 9.78 18.97 1.95
N SER A 219 10.24 18.28 0.90
CA SER A 219 9.38 17.51 0.01
C SER A 219 8.71 16.30 0.69
N LEU A 220 9.26 15.78 1.80
CA LEU A 220 8.68 14.64 2.52
C LEU A 220 7.30 14.97 3.13
N SER A 221 7.02 16.25 3.40
CA SER A 221 5.73 16.72 3.92
C SER A 221 4.56 16.33 2.99
N GLY A 222 4.69 16.60 1.69
CA GLY A 222 3.68 16.24 0.70
C GLY A 222 3.58 14.73 0.49
N ILE A 223 4.71 14.02 0.50
CA ILE A 223 4.73 12.55 0.40
C ILE A 223 3.95 11.91 1.55
N LEU A 224 4.13 12.40 2.79
CA LEU A 224 3.44 11.89 3.97
C LEU A 224 1.93 12.04 3.84
N LEU A 225 1.44 13.22 3.43
CA LEU A 225 0.02 13.51 3.32
C LEU A 225 -0.64 12.76 2.15
N ILE A 226 0.02 12.68 1.00
CA ILE A 226 -0.51 11.93 -0.15
C ILE A 226 -0.53 10.43 0.17
N ALA A 227 0.51 9.90 0.82
CA ALA A 227 0.54 8.51 1.29
C ALA A 227 -0.57 8.22 2.31
N ALA A 228 -0.85 9.17 3.22
CA ALA A 228 -1.99 9.06 4.12
C ALA A 228 -3.33 9.05 3.38
N GLY A 229 -3.48 9.87 2.33
CA GLY A 229 -4.65 9.82 1.45
C GLY A 229 -4.81 8.45 0.76
N LEU A 230 -3.72 7.87 0.27
CA LEU A 230 -3.71 6.52 -0.33
C LEU A 230 -4.15 5.45 0.67
N GLY A 231 -3.56 5.47 1.87
CA GLY A 231 -3.94 4.54 2.95
C GLY A 231 -5.39 4.69 3.39
N TYR A 232 -5.87 5.93 3.48
CA TYR A 232 -7.26 6.24 3.79
C TYR A 232 -8.22 5.64 2.75
N ALA A 233 -7.97 5.93 1.46
CA ALA A 233 -8.79 5.44 0.34
C ALA A 233 -8.79 3.91 0.26
N MET A 234 -7.63 3.26 0.42
CA MET A 234 -7.51 1.81 0.39
C MET A 234 -8.28 1.13 1.52
N HIS A 235 -8.23 1.68 2.73
CA HIS A 235 -9.00 1.16 3.86
C HIS A 235 -10.52 1.35 3.64
N ARG A 236 -10.97 2.54 3.20
CA ARG A 236 -12.40 2.84 2.99
C ARG A 236 -13.03 2.01 1.87
N GLY A 237 -12.33 1.84 0.77
CA GLY A 237 -12.81 1.08 -0.38
C GLY A 237 -12.50 -0.41 -0.33
N ARG A 238 -11.91 -0.90 0.79
CA ARG A 238 -11.43 -2.30 0.95
C ARG A 238 -10.67 -2.78 -0.29
N TRP A 239 -9.85 -1.89 -0.84
CA TRP A 239 -9.28 -2.09 -2.16
C TRP A 239 -8.01 -2.94 -2.05
N CYS A 240 -8.14 -4.24 -2.29
CA CYS A 240 -7.06 -5.20 -2.24
C CYS A 240 -6.76 -5.78 -3.63
N MET A 241 -5.53 -5.58 -4.13
CA MET A 241 -5.14 -6.12 -5.43
C MET A 241 -5.16 -7.65 -5.48
N ILE A 242 -4.83 -8.33 -4.38
CA ILE A 242 -4.79 -9.80 -4.33
C ILE A 242 -6.22 -10.37 -4.42
N GLN A 243 -7.14 -9.77 -3.68
CA GLN A 243 -8.57 -10.07 -3.76
C GLN A 243 -9.10 -9.87 -5.20
N GLY A 244 -8.64 -8.83 -5.90
CA GLY A 244 -8.98 -8.60 -7.30
C GLY A 244 -8.54 -9.70 -8.26
N PHE A 245 -7.51 -10.48 -7.92
CA PHE A 245 -7.11 -11.66 -8.71
C PHE A 245 -7.78 -12.95 -8.23
N ARG A 246 -8.16 -13.01 -6.94
CA ARG A 246 -8.80 -14.16 -6.31
C ARG A 246 -10.28 -14.29 -6.64
N GLU A 247 -11.06 -13.21 -6.48
CA GLU A 247 -12.53 -13.23 -6.60
C GLU A 247 -13.05 -13.70 -7.96
N PRO A 248 -12.47 -13.28 -9.11
CA PRO A 248 -12.92 -13.77 -10.41
C PRO A 248 -12.86 -15.30 -10.54
N HIS A 249 -11.90 -15.94 -9.85
CA HIS A 249 -11.72 -17.39 -9.89
C HIS A 249 -12.56 -18.13 -8.84
N MET A 250 -12.95 -17.46 -7.75
CA MET A 250 -13.71 -18.05 -6.64
C MET A 250 -15.23 -17.84 -6.79
N THR A 251 -15.67 -16.60 -7.01
CA THR A 251 -17.09 -16.21 -7.02
C THR A 251 -17.57 -15.74 -8.41
N GLY A 252 -16.65 -15.48 -9.34
CA GLY A 252 -16.95 -14.86 -10.62
C GLY A 252 -17.21 -13.34 -10.54
N ASP A 253 -17.14 -12.75 -9.35
CA ASP A 253 -17.23 -11.30 -9.22
C ASP A 253 -15.94 -10.64 -9.73
N CYS A 254 -16.10 -9.73 -10.69
CA CYS A 254 -15.02 -8.99 -11.32
C CYS A 254 -15.01 -7.51 -10.91
N THR A 255 -15.81 -7.07 -9.95
CA THR A 255 -15.91 -5.66 -9.55
C THR A 255 -14.55 -5.09 -9.14
N LEU A 256 -13.84 -5.77 -8.25
CA LEU A 256 -12.52 -5.34 -7.78
C LEU A 256 -11.44 -5.49 -8.85
N ALA A 257 -11.48 -6.58 -9.63
CA ALA A 257 -10.58 -6.79 -10.76
C ALA A 257 -10.68 -5.65 -11.80
N LYS A 258 -11.92 -5.26 -12.15
CA LYS A 258 -12.20 -4.13 -13.05
C LYS A 258 -11.71 -2.81 -12.48
N SER A 259 -11.89 -2.58 -11.18
CA SER A 259 -11.37 -1.39 -10.50
C SER A 259 -9.83 -1.33 -10.57
N VAL A 260 -9.14 -2.44 -10.30
CA VAL A 260 -7.68 -2.52 -10.40
C VAL A 260 -7.22 -2.24 -11.83
N ALA A 261 -7.83 -2.87 -12.83
CA ALA A 261 -7.51 -2.63 -14.24
C ALA A 261 -7.74 -1.17 -14.65
N LEU A 262 -8.88 -0.58 -14.27
CA LEU A 262 -9.20 0.83 -14.50
C LEU A 262 -8.16 1.76 -13.88
N SER A 263 -7.76 1.49 -12.64
CA SER A 263 -6.77 2.30 -11.93
C SER A 263 -5.38 2.24 -12.57
N ILE A 264 -4.97 1.07 -13.08
CA ILE A 264 -3.72 0.90 -13.83
C ILE A 264 -3.78 1.65 -15.16
N PHE A 265 -4.91 1.62 -15.85
CA PHE A 265 -5.10 2.33 -17.12
C PHE A 265 -4.99 3.85 -16.93
N ILE A 266 -5.66 4.40 -15.91
CA ILE A 266 -5.56 5.83 -15.56
C ILE A 266 -4.12 6.18 -15.16
N LEU A 267 -3.47 5.35 -14.35
CA LEU A 267 -2.07 5.54 -13.97
C LEU A 267 -1.14 5.51 -15.19
N ALA A 268 -1.41 4.63 -16.18
CA ALA A 268 -0.63 4.55 -17.41
C ALA A 268 -0.73 5.82 -18.25
N ILE A 269 -1.94 6.35 -18.43
CA ILE A 269 -2.15 7.63 -19.12
C ILE A 269 -1.49 8.77 -18.34
N GLY A 270 -1.77 8.88 -17.04
CA GLY A 270 -1.23 9.95 -16.20
C GLY A 270 0.29 9.92 -16.12
N GLY A 271 0.88 8.73 -15.95
CA GLY A 271 2.32 8.52 -15.94
C GLY A 271 2.96 8.88 -17.29
N ALA A 272 2.32 8.55 -18.41
CA ALA A 272 2.81 8.94 -19.74
C ALA A 272 2.79 10.47 -19.94
N VAL A 273 1.71 11.15 -19.55
CA VAL A 273 1.59 12.61 -19.62
C VAL A 273 2.66 13.29 -18.75
N VAL A 274 2.83 12.83 -17.50
CA VAL A 274 3.82 13.40 -16.58
C VAL A 274 5.23 13.23 -17.13
N LYS A 275 5.57 12.05 -17.67
CA LYS A 275 6.89 11.81 -18.27
C LYS A 275 7.15 12.67 -19.51
N PHE A 276 6.11 12.96 -20.29
CA PHE A 276 6.23 13.83 -21.47
C PHE A 276 6.37 15.31 -21.10
N ALA A 277 5.74 15.73 -19.99
CA ALA A 277 5.72 17.13 -19.54
C ALA A 277 7.00 17.57 -18.78
N VAL A 278 7.80 16.65 -18.26
CA VAL A 278 9.06 16.99 -17.58
C VAL A 278 10.14 17.28 -18.65
N PRO A 279 10.70 18.50 -18.72
CA PRO A 279 11.76 18.80 -19.67
C PRO A 279 12.99 17.94 -19.36
N ALA A 280 13.53 17.29 -20.39
CA ALA A 280 14.83 16.65 -20.30
C ALA A 280 15.88 17.73 -20.00
N SER A 281 16.68 17.53 -18.94
CA SER A 281 17.92 18.30 -18.72
C SER A 281 18.80 18.24 -19.97
N ASN A 282 19.58 19.28 -20.24
CA ASN A 282 20.58 19.33 -21.33
C ASN A 282 21.65 18.20 -21.26
N GLU A 283 21.66 17.40 -20.19
CA GLU A 283 22.48 16.19 -20.04
C GLU A 283 21.72 14.87 -20.33
N GLY A 284 20.48 14.94 -20.82
CA GLY A 284 19.71 13.76 -21.26
C GLY A 284 19.17 12.86 -20.14
N VAL A 285 19.32 13.23 -18.85
CA VAL A 285 18.79 12.46 -17.72
C VAL A 285 17.49 13.09 -17.22
N ALA A 286 16.38 12.38 -17.37
CA ALA A 286 15.10 12.77 -16.78
C ALA A 286 15.15 12.65 -15.25
N VAL A 287 14.60 13.64 -14.53
CA VAL A 287 14.46 13.61 -13.05
C VAL A 287 13.64 12.39 -12.58
N LEU A 288 12.76 11.86 -13.44
CA LEU A 288 12.08 10.56 -13.31
C LEU A 288 12.69 9.51 -14.25
N ALA A 289 14.02 9.31 -14.23
CA ALA A 289 14.65 8.30 -15.05
C ALA A 289 14.01 6.91 -14.77
N PRO A 290 13.43 6.23 -15.78
CA PRO A 290 12.77 4.93 -15.59
C PRO A 290 13.69 3.89 -14.94
N ILE A 291 15.00 4.01 -15.15
CA ILE A 291 16.04 3.13 -14.58
C ILE A 291 16.04 3.08 -13.04
N ASN A 292 15.59 4.15 -12.37
CA ASN A 292 15.60 4.24 -10.91
C ASN A 292 14.38 3.54 -10.26
N TYR A 293 13.32 3.29 -11.04
CA TYR A 293 12.04 2.78 -10.54
C TYR A 293 11.57 1.51 -11.24
N VAL A 294 12.07 1.23 -12.44
CA VAL A 294 11.90 -0.02 -13.17
C VAL A 294 13.15 -0.86 -12.94
N ARG A 295 13.08 -1.82 -12.01
CA ARG A 295 14.16 -2.78 -11.84
C ARG A 295 14.22 -3.72 -13.04
N GLY A 296 15.43 -4.05 -13.49
CA GLY A 296 15.71 -4.99 -14.58
C GLY A 296 15.43 -6.46 -14.22
N THR A 297 14.31 -6.75 -13.56
CA THR A 297 13.87 -8.09 -13.15
C THR A 297 12.94 -8.74 -14.17
N PHE A 298 12.91 -8.24 -15.40
CA PHE A 298 12.12 -8.84 -16.48
C PHE A 298 12.63 -10.25 -16.79
N GLY A 299 11.71 -11.22 -16.84
CA GLY A 299 12.00 -12.63 -17.16
C GLY A 299 11.48 -13.59 -16.10
N TRP A 300 11.99 -14.82 -16.13
CA TRP A 300 11.53 -15.92 -15.26
C TRP A 300 11.72 -15.65 -13.77
N VAL A 301 12.74 -14.87 -13.39
CA VAL A 301 12.96 -14.47 -11.98
C VAL A 301 11.83 -13.55 -11.50
N GLY A 302 11.35 -12.63 -12.34
CA GLY A 302 10.18 -11.79 -12.04
C GLY A 302 8.89 -12.60 -11.90
N VAL A 303 8.71 -13.62 -12.74
CA VAL A 303 7.57 -14.55 -12.67
C VAL A 303 7.64 -15.39 -11.38
N ALA A 304 8.79 -15.98 -11.07
CA ALA A 304 8.99 -16.77 -9.86
C ALA A 304 8.79 -15.93 -8.59
N GLY A 305 9.30 -14.70 -8.58
CA GLY A 305 9.10 -13.75 -7.48
C GLY A 305 7.63 -13.36 -7.32
N GLY A 306 6.95 -13.06 -8.43
CA GLY A 306 5.51 -12.78 -8.44
C GLY A 306 4.68 -13.97 -7.94
N PHE A 307 5.05 -15.19 -8.33
CA PHE A 307 4.41 -16.43 -7.88
C PHE A 307 4.51 -16.64 -6.37
N LEU A 308 5.71 -16.53 -5.80
CA LEU A 308 5.91 -16.65 -4.35
C LEU A 308 5.17 -15.54 -3.59
N PHE A 309 5.17 -14.31 -4.13
CA PHE A 309 4.42 -13.20 -3.55
C PHE A 309 2.91 -13.43 -3.57
N GLY A 310 2.36 -13.89 -4.70
CA GLY A 310 0.93 -14.19 -4.85
C GLY A 310 0.48 -15.33 -3.94
N LEU A 311 1.27 -16.40 -3.85
CA LEU A 311 1.02 -17.53 -2.95
C LEU A 311 1.05 -17.09 -1.48
N GLY A 312 2.06 -16.32 -1.08
CA GLY A 312 2.14 -15.74 0.26
C GLY A 312 0.96 -14.83 0.57
N GLY A 313 0.56 -13.99 -0.39
CA GLY A 313 -0.62 -13.13 -0.27
C GLY A 313 -1.91 -13.89 0.03
N MET A 314 -2.14 -15.01 -0.66
CA MET A 314 -3.29 -15.88 -0.40
C MET A 314 -3.24 -16.51 0.99
N LEU A 315 -2.07 -16.99 1.42
CA LEU A 315 -1.88 -17.59 2.76
C LEU A 315 -2.08 -16.59 3.90
N ALA A 316 -1.82 -15.30 3.66
CA ALA A 316 -2.09 -14.22 4.60
C ALA A 316 -3.58 -13.80 4.67
N GLY A 317 -4.46 -14.44 3.88
CA GLY A 317 -5.89 -14.09 3.82
C GLY A 317 -6.23 -12.97 2.84
N GLY A 318 -5.37 -12.74 1.83
CA GLY A 318 -5.58 -11.75 0.77
C GLY A 318 -6.70 -12.06 -0.23
#